data_AF-I4YQE4-F1
#
_entry.id   AF-I4YQE4-F1
#
_cell.length_a   1.000
_cell.length_b   1.000
_cell.length_c   1.000
_cell.angle_alpha   90.00
_cell.angle_beta   90.00
_cell.angle_gamma   90.00
#
_symmetry.space_group_name_H-M   'P 1'
#
loop_
_entity.id
_entity.type
_entity.pdbx_description
1 polymer ?
#
loop_
_entity_poly.entity_id
_entity_poly.type
_entity_poly.pdbx_seq_one_letter_code
_entity_poly.pdbx_strand_id
1 'polypeptide(L)'
;MADHFKSTYYVLDPKGTVHRIKTKTIGELRTLDSFRRQCLIHGYTAKDQEQVEADIQAKIYEQIFGGDVLKHEIQNAFLEANGTLVDHDNPNSFFEAIGYSRTLRDRCKRQHKRYMEDGKLPGGGFVCNDPAPYHVDLPGFSA
;
A
#
# COMPACT_ATOMS: atom_id res chain seq x y z
N MET A 1 -3.11 -8.17 29.22
CA MET A 1 -2.14 -7.69 28.21
C MET A 1 -2.96 -7.12 27.07
N ALA A 2 -2.90 -5.80 26.87
CA ALA A 2 -3.79 -5.11 25.95
C ALA A 2 -3.52 -5.50 24.49
N ASP A 3 -4.60 -5.45 23.74
CA ASP A 3 -4.93 -6.06 22.45
C ASP A 3 -4.23 -5.35 21.27
N HIS A 4 -2.89 -5.30 21.25
CA HIS A 4 -2.12 -4.30 20.49
C HIS A 4 -1.74 -4.62 19.03
N PHE A 5 -2.21 -5.70 18.40
CA PHE A 5 -1.79 -6.03 17.01
C PHE A 5 -2.89 -5.93 15.96
N LYS A 6 -3.80 -4.96 16.13
CA LYS A 6 -4.84 -4.64 15.14
C LYS A 6 -4.44 -3.38 14.38
N SER A 7 -3.62 -3.55 13.33
CA SER A 7 -3.29 -2.47 12.40
C SER A 7 -4.12 -2.65 11.13
N THR A 8 -4.75 -1.57 10.68
CA THR A 8 -5.51 -1.57 9.43
C THR A 8 -4.64 -0.99 8.33
N TYR A 9 -4.61 -1.68 7.18
CA TYR A 9 -3.93 -1.22 5.97
C TYR A 9 -4.92 -1.04 4.83
N TYR A 10 -4.61 -0.08 3.97
CA TYR A 10 -5.37 0.30 2.80
C TYR A 10 -4.46 0.26 1.58
N VAL A 11 -4.90 -0.38 0.50
CA VAL A 11 -4.15 -0.45 -0.75
C VAL A 11 -5.04 -0.11 -1.92
N LEU A 12 -4.58 0.81 -2.76
CA LEU A 12 -5.22 1.14 -4.02
C LEU A 12 -4.76 0.16 -5.10
N ASP A 13 -5.70 -0.50 -5.76
CA ASP A 13 -5.45 -1.37 -6.90
C ASP A 13 -5.39 -0.57 -8.22
N PRO A 14 -4.89 -1.17 -9.32
CA PRO A 14 -4.85 -0.55 -10.64
C PRO A 14 -6.20 -0.09 -11.21
N LYS A 15 -7.31 -0.62 -10.68
CA LYS A 15 -8.66 -0.33 -11.15
C LYS A 15 -9.31 0.81 -10.37
N GLY A 16 -8.58 1.40 -9.41
CA GLY A 16 -9.07 2.45 -8.52
C GLY A 16 -9.85 1.91 -7.33
N THR A 17 -9.89 0.61 -7.09
CA THR A 17 -10.54 0.03 -5.91
C THR A 17 -9.59 0.05 -4.73
N VAL A 18 -10.09 0.47 -3.56
CA VAL A 18 -9.33 0.46 -2.32
C VAL A 18 -9.63 -0.83 -1.56
N HIS A 19 -8.58 -1.54 -1.17
CA HIS A 19 -8.66 -2.79 -0.41
C HIS A 19 -8.24 -2.52 1.02
N ARG A 20 -9.08 -2.89 1.99
CA ARG A 20 -8.81 -2.77 3.41
C ARG A 20 -8.54 -4.14 4.02
N ILE A 21 -7.52 -4.24 4.86
CA ILE A 21 -7.21 -5.45 5.63
C ILE A 21 -6.84 -5.08 7.07
N LYS A 22 -7.36 -5.85 8.02
CA LYS A 22 -7.03 -5.72 9.44
C LYS A 22 -6.14 -6.88 9.87
N THR A 23 -4.95 -6.57 10.38
CA THR A 23 -4.05 -7.58 10.91
C THR A 23 -4.60 -8.16 12.22
N LYS A 24 -4.41 -9.47 12.37
CA LYS A 24 -4.75 -10.26 13.56
C LYS A 24 -3.49 -10.84 14.21
N THR A 25 -2.42 -11.03 13.42
CA THR A 25 -1.16 -11.60 13.91
C THR A 25 0.07 -10.76 13.53
N ILE A 26 1.17 -10.95 14.28
CA ILE A 26 2.48 -10.32 13.99
C ILE A 26 3.00 -10.74 12.60
N GLY A 27 2.72 -11.97 12.16
CA GLY A 27 3.12 -12.46 10.84
C GLY A 27 2.44 -11.69 9.71
N GLU A 28 1.16 -11.39 9.86
CA GLU A 28 0.39 -10.59 8.90
C GLU A 28 0.88 -9.14 8.87
N LEU A 29 1.13 -8.56 10.05
CA LEU A 29 1.71 -7.22 10.17
C LEU A 29 3.05 -7.10 9.43
N ARG A 30 3.97 -8.05 9.65
CA ARG A 30 5.26 -8.08 8.95
C ARG A 30 5.09 -8.24 7.44
N THR A 31 4.11 -9.02 7.00
CA THR A 31 3.86 -9.25 5.58
C THR A 31 3.34 -7.97 4.90
N LEU A 32 2.39 -7.27 5.52
CA LEU A 32 1.84 -6.03 4.97
C LEU A 32 2.83 -4.86 5.05
N ASP A 33 3.61 -4.74 6.13
CA ASP A 33 4.64 -3.70 6.21
C ASP A 33 5.77 -3.96 5.19
N SER A 34 6.15 -5.24 4.99
CA SER A 34 7.10 -5.61 3.93
C SER A 34 6.57 -5.26 2.54
N PHE A 35 5.28 -5.49 2.29
CA PHE A 35 4.62 -5.05 1.06
C PHE A 35 4.69 -3.52 0.93
N ARG A 36 4.20 -2.77 1.92
CA ARG A 36 4.20 -1.29 1.90
C ARG A 36 5.57 -0.70 1.60
N ARG A 37 6.64 -1.21 2.20
CA ARG A 37 8.03 -0.74 1.96
C ARG A 37 8.51 -0.94 0.53
N GLN A 38 7.89 -1.84 -0.21
CA GLN A 38 8.21 -2.13 -1.60
C GLN A 38 7.39 -1.26 -2.58
N CYS A 39 6.62 -0.28 -2.09
CA CYS A 39 5.74 0.57 -2.92
C CYS A 39 6.45 1.22 -4.10
N LEU A 40 7.69 1.69 -3.90
CA LEU A 40 8.50 2.30 -4.94
C LEU A 40 8.84 1.33 -6.08
N ILE A 41 8.74 0.03 -5.87
CA ILE A 41 9.16 -1.00 -6.83
C ILE A 41 7.94 -1.64 -7.49
N HIS A 42 6.89 -1.89 -6.71
CA HIS A 42 5.68 -2.52 -7.21
C HIS A 42 4.59 -1.52 -7.57
N GLY A 43 4.75 -0.20 -7.37
CA GLY A 43 3.78 0.80 -7.85
C GLY A 43 2.37 0.80 -7.23
N TYR A 44 2.12 -0.02 -6.20
CA TYR A 44 0.84 0.01 -5.48
C TYR A 44 0.95 1.04 -4.37
N THR A 45 -0.06 1.89 -4.23
CA THR A 45 -0.15 2.85 -3.13
C THR A 45 -0.73 2.15 -1.91
N ALA A 46 0.09 1.98 -0.88
CA ALA A 46 -0.27 1.33 0.38
C ALA A 46 -0.10 2.29 1.55
N LYS A 47 -1.15 2.47 2.36
CA LYS A 47 -1.18 3.35 3.53
C LYS A 47 -1.66 2.59 4.75
N ASP A 48 -1.16 2.96 5.92
CA ASP A 48 -1.74 2.50 7.19
C ASP A 48 -2.92 3.39 7.59
N GLN A 49 -3.63 2.99 8.64
CA GLN A 49 -4.80 3.72 9.14
C GLN A 49 -4.50 5.15 9.55
N GLU A 50 -3.40 5.37 10.26
CA GLU A 50 -3.00 6.70 10.75
C GLU A 50 -2.78 7.66 9.58
N GLN A 51 -2.10 7.17 8.53
CA GLN A 51 -1.82 7.94 7.33
C GLN A 51 -3.09 8.25 6.52
N VAL A 52 -4.02 7.29 6.41
CA VAL A 52 -5.33 7.52 5.78
C VAL A 52 -6.15 8.54 6.56
N GLU A 53 -6.20 8.44 7.88
CA GLU A 53 -6.94 9.38 8.74
C GLU A 53 -6.34 10.80 8.66
N ALA A 54 -5.01 10.92 8.64
CA ALA A 54 -4.33 12.19 8.47
C ALA A 54 -4.63 12.84 7.10
N ASP A 55 -4.58 12.06 6.02
CA ASP A 55 -4.87 12.55 4.66
C ASP A 55 -6.34 12.98 4.51
N ILE A 56 -7.26 12.20 5.10
CA ILE A 56 -8.68 12.55 5.18
C ILE A 56 -8.87 13.87 5.93
N GLN A 57 -8.30 14.01 7.13
CA GLN A 57 -8.44 15.21 7.93
C GLN A 57 -7.87 16.44 7.23
N ALA A 58 -6.69 16.34 6.61
CA ALA A 58 -6.07 17.42 5.87
C ALA A 58 -6.98 17.98 4.76
N LYS A 59 -7.80 17.12 4.14
CA LYS A 59 -8.70 17.45 3.02
C LYS A 59 -10.12 17.81 3.46
N ILE A 60 -10.60 17.30 4.60
CA ILE A 60 -11.92 17.67 5.16
C ILE A 60 -11.97 19.17 5.48
N TYR A 61 -10.85 19.79 5.86
CA TYR A 61 -10.76 21.24 6.04
C TYR A 61 -10.99 22.02 4.72
N GLU A 62 -10.89 21.38 3.55
CA GLU A 62 -11.06 22.00 2.24
C GLU A 62 -12.48 21.79 1.64
N GLN A 63 -13.29 20.85 2.12
CA GLN A 63 -14.57 20.49 1.50
C GLN A 63 -15.77 20.59 2.46
N ILE A 64 -16.56 21.65 2.29
CA ILE A 64 -17.77 21.97 3.07
C ILE A 64 -19.04 21.55 2.31
N PHE A 65 -19.25 20.28 1.94
CA PHE A 65 -20.59 19.84 1.49
C PHE A 65 -20.88 18.38 1.87
N GLY A 66 -22.02 18.18 2.53
CA GLY A 66 -22.43 16.90 3.09
C GLY A 66 -23.26 16.05 2.13
N GLY A 67 -23.07 14.73 2.21
CA GLY A 67 -23.99 13.77 1.61
C GLY A 67 -23.39 12.54 0.91
N ASP A 68 -22.22 12.03 1.32
CA ASP A 68 -21.80 10.61 1.16
C ASP A 68 -20.40 10.43 1.78
N VAL A 69 -20.36 10.49 3.11
CA VAL A 69 -19.14 10.81 3.89
C VAL A 69 -18.01 9.79 3.64
N LEU A 70 -18.30 8.49 3.65
CA LEU A 70 -17.25 7.46 3.60
C LEU A 70 -16.65 7.17 2.21
N LYS A 71 -17.44 7.32 1.13
CA LYS A 71 -16.94 7.11 -0.24
C LYS A 71 -16.08 8.28 -0.71
N HIS A 72 -16.41 9.50 -0.28
CA HIS A 72 -15.61 10.69 -0.58
C HIS A 72 -14.36 10.80 0.28
N GLU A 73 -14.42 10.40 1.55
CA GLU A 73 -13.25 10.45 2.44
C GLU A 73 -12.11 9.56 1.94
N ILE A 74 -12.37 8.33 1.50
CA ILE A 74 -11.28 7.48 1.02
C ILE A 74 -10.64 8.02 -0.26
N GLN A 75 -11.37 8.80 -1.07
CA GLN A 75 -10.81 9.52 -2.23
C GLN A 75 -9.89 10.65 -1.83
N ASN A 76 -10.10 11.26 -0.66
CA ASN A 76 -9.18 12.23 -0.11
C ASN A 76 -7.83 11.60 0.28
N ALA A 77 -7.84 10.34 0.73
CA ALA A 77 -6.63 9.56 0.97
C ALA A 77 -6.04 8.94 -0.32
N PHE A 78 -6.87 8.59 -1.30
CA PHE A 78 -6.45 7.96 -2.55
C PHE A 78 -7.13 8.66 -3.73
N LEU A 79 -6.45 9.62 -4.35
CA LEU A 79 -7.02 10.49 -5.40
C LEU A 79 -7.57 9.71 -6.61
N GLU A 80 -6.95 8.59 -6.94
CA GLU A 80 -7.35 7.71 -8.05
C GLU A 80 -8.43 6.69 -7.65
N ALA A 81 -8.94 6.74 -6.41
CA ALA A 81 -9.96 5.82 -5.95
C ALA A 81 -11.31 6.07 -6.64
N ASN A 82 -11.92 5.01 -7.15
CA ASN A 82 -13.23 5.01 -7.79
C ASN A 82 -14.41 5.03 -6.78
N GLY A 83 -14.12 5.16 -5.49
CA GLY A 83 -15.12 5.15 -4.40
C GLY A 83 -15.55 3.75 -3.95
N THR A 84 -14.88 2.68 -4.42
CA THR A 84 -15.13 1.31 -3.97
C THR A 84 -14.12 0.90 -2.90
N LEU A 85 -14.62 0.43 -1.76
CA LEU A 85 -13.83 -0.14 -0.67
C LEU A 85 -14.19 -1.62 -0.49
N VAL A 86 -13.19 -2.50 -0.49
CA VAL A 86 -13.36 -3.95 -0.31
C VAL A 86 -12.60 -4.42 0.91
N ASP A 87 -13.29 -5.14 1.80
CA ASP A 87 -12.72 -5.69 3.02
C ASP A 87 -12.16 -7.11 2.82
N HIS A 88 -11.03 -7.38 3.46
CA HIS A 88 -10.36 -8.68 3.44
C HIS A 88 -10.08 -9.20 4.83
N ASP A 89 -10.43 -10.46 5.06
CA ASP A 89 -10.27 -11.12 6.36
C ASP A 89 -8.86 -11.67 6.61
N ASN A 90 -8.07 -11.88 5.55
CA ASN A 90 -6.73 -12.46 5.60
C ASN A 90 -5.83 -11.93 4.46
N PRO A 91 -4.49 -12.01 4.61
CA PRO A 91 -3.59 -11.49 3.58
C PRO A 91 -3.63 -12.23 2.25
N ASN A 92 -3.98 -13.52 2.23
CA ASN A 92 -4.00 -14.27 0.97
C ASN A 92 -5.11 -13.76 0.06
N SER A 93 -6.35 -13.62 0.57
CA SER A 93 -7.46 -13.05 -0.19
C SER A 93 -7.17 -11.61 -0.60
N PHE A 94 -6.55 -10.84 0.27
CA PHE A 94 -6.13 -9.48 -0.01
C PHE A 94 -5.16 -9.39 -1.18
N PHE A 95 -4.05 -10.14 -1.14
CA PHE A 95 -3.04 -10.12 -2.20
C PHE A 95 -3.55 -10.71 -3.51
N GLU A 96 -4.41 -11.73 -3.45
CA GLU A 96 -5.08 -12.27 -4.62
C GLU A 96 -5.99 -11.22 -5.28
N ALA A 97 -6.79 -10.51 -4.49
CA ALA A 97 -7.74 -9.52 -4.98
C ALA A 97 -7.05 -8.34 -5.69
N ILE A 98 -5.92 -7.85 -5.17
CA ILE A 98 -5.15 -6.77 -5.82
C ILE A 98 -4.27 -7.26 -6.98
N GLY A 99 -4.28 -8.56 -7.29
CA GLY A 99 -3.44 -9.15 -8.34
C GLY A 99 -1.97 -9.35 -7.96
N TYR A 100 -1.62 -9.24 -6.66
CA TYR A 100 -0.27 -9.41 -6.14
C TYR A 100 0.10 -10.90 -5.95
N SER A 101 0.14 -11.60 -7.09
CA SER A 101 0.44 -13.03 -7.18
C SER A 101 1.79 -13.40 -6.56
N ARG A 102 1.98 -14.69 -6.24
CA ARG A 102 3.27 -15.19 -5.72
C ARG A 102 4.45 -14.85 -6.63
N THR A 103 4.29 -15.04 -7.94
CA THR A 103 5.34 -14.73 -8.93
C THR A 103 5.68 -13.24 -8.92
N LEU A 104 4.68 -12.36 -8.83
CA LEU A 104 4.88 -10.92 -8.77
C LEU A 104 5.58 -10.52 -7.46
N ARG A 105 5.12 -11.05 -6.31
CA ARG A 105 5.78 -10.87 -5.00
C ARG A 105 7.26 -11.22 -5.05
N ASP A 106 7.60 -12.36 -5.65
CA ASP A 106 8.98 -12.83 -5.73
C ASP A 106 9.83 -11.99 -6.69
N ARG A 107 9.23 -11.38 -7.73
CA ARG A 107 9.91 -10.37 -8.57
C ARG A 107 10.14 -9.06 -7.81
N CYS A 108 9.12 -8.52 -7.15
CA CYS A 108 9.21 -7.27 -6.39
C CYS A 108 10.21 -7.37 -5.24
N LYS A 109 10.22 -8.48 -4.49
CA LYS A 109 11.23 -8.73 -3.45
C LYS A 109 12.66 -8.71 -3.99
N ARG A 110 12.89 -9.33 -5.17
CA ARG A 110 14.22 -9.35 -5.80
C ARG A 110 14.65 -7.97 -6.26
N GLN A 111 13.77 -7.22 -6.92
CA GLN A 111 14.09 -5.87 -7.38
C GLN A 111 14.27 -4.90 -6.21
N HIS A 112 13.44 -4.99 -5.17
CA HIS A 112 13.61 -4.18 -3.97
C HIS A 112 14.93 -4.49 -3.26
N LYS A 113 15.31 -5.77 -3.15
CA LYS A 113 16.62 -6.13 -2.61
C LYS A 113 17.75 -5.50 -3.42
N ARG A 114 17.70 -5.60 -4.75
CA ARG A 114 18.69 -5.00 -5.64
C ARG A 114 18.76 -3.47 -5.48
N TYR A 115 17.61 -2.79 -5.44
CA TYR A 115 17.51 -1.37 -5.17
C TYR A 115 18.20 -0.96 -3.85
N MET A 116 17.95 -1.71 -2.78
CA MET A 116 18.57 -1.46 -1.47
C MET A 116 20.07 -1.76 -1.47
N GLU A 117 20.52 -2.77 -2.21
CA GLU A 117 21.95 -3.12 -2.34
C GLU A 117 22.71 -2.06 -3.15
N ASP A 118 22.16 -1.62 -4.29
CA ASP A 118 22.75 -0.60 -5.15
C ASP A 118 22.75 0.79 -4.45
N GLY A 119 21.86 1.00 -3.48
CA GLY A 119 21.83 2.19 -2.63
C GLY A 119 22.81 2.16 -1.46
N LYS A 120 23.45 1.02 -1.18
CA LYS A 120 24.27 0.86 0.03
C LYS A 120 25.70 1.34 -0.19
N LEU A 121 26.14 2.29 0.63
CA LEU A 121 27.51 2.78 0.64
C LEU A 121 28.46 1.83 1.40
N PRO A 122 29.78 1.87 1.12
CA PRO A 122 30.78 1.06 1.83
C PRO A 122 30.79 1.26 3.37
N GLY A 123 30.36 2.43 3.85
CA GLY A 123 30.22 2.75 5.27
C GLY A 123 28.89 2.35 5.91
N GLY A 124 28.01 1.64 5.19
CA GLY A 124 26.70 1.21 5.68
C GLY A 124 25.59 2.26 5.62
N GLY A 125 25.88 3.48 5.15
CA GLY A 125 24.86 4.48 4.79
C GLY A 125 24.11 4.12 3.51
N PHE A 126 23.00 4.80 3.24
CA PHE A 126 22.22 4.63 2.02
C PHE A 126 22.20 5.94 1.21
N VAL A 127 22.43 5.84 -0.10
CA VAL A 127 22.15 6.93 -1.05
C VAL A 127 20.74 6.76 -1.61
N CYS A 128 20.09 7.89 -1.88
CA CYS A 128 18.81 7.89 -2.57
C CYS A 128 19.07 7.60 -4.05
N ASN A 129 18.67 6.41 -4.51
CA ASN A 129 18.71 6.02 -5.91
C ASN A 129 17.34 6.23 -6.55
N ASP A 130 17.31 6.48 -7.85
CA ASP A 130 16.05 6.47 -8.60
C ASP A 130 15.46 5.04 -8.60
N PRO A 131 14.21 4.83 -8.14
CA PRO A 131 13.56 3.51 -8.15
C PRO A 131 13.10 3.08 -9.55
N ALA A 132 12.98 3.99 -10.53
CA ALA A 132 12.41 3.69 -11.86
C ALA A 132 13.03 2.47 -12.57
N PRO A 133 14.37 2.24 -12.56
CA PRO A 133 14.98 1.07 -13.20
C PRO A 133 14.61 -0.28 -12.57
N TYR A 134 14.04 -0.26 -11.36
CA TYR A 134 13.71 -1.45 -10.58
C TYR A 134 12.22 -1.75 -10.58
N HIS A 135 11.40 -0.87 -11.16
CA HIS A 135 9.95 -1.05 -11.21
C HIS A 135 9.58 -2.41 -11.83
N VAL A 136 8.56 -3.03 -11.25
CA VAL A 136 8.02 -4.30 -11.73
C VAL A 136 6.65 -4.05 -12.34
N ASP A 137 6.48 -4.45 -13.60
CA ASP A 137 5.22 -4.30 -14.31
C ASP A 137 4.07 -4.97 -13.57
N LEU A 138 3.00 -4.22 -13.37
CA LEU A 138 1.80 -4.69 -12.72
C LEU A 138 0.79 -5.26 -13.72
N PRO A 139 0.14 -6.39 -13.41
CA PRO A 139 -0.95 -6.88 -14.23
C PRO A 139 -2.10 -5.87 -14.23
N GLY A 140 -2.50 -5.39 -15.41
CA GLY A 140 -3.60 -4.44 -15.58
C GLY A 140 -3.19 -2.96 -15.60
N PHE A 141 -1.92 -2.62 -15.39
CA PHE A 141 -1.37 -1.32 -15.78
C PHE A 141 -0.83 -1.43 -17.21
N SER A 142 -1.47 -0.78 -18.17
CA SER A 142 -0.82 -0.45 -19.46
C SER A 142 -0.01 0.82 -19.27
N ALA A 143 1.28 0.77 -19.61
CA ALA A 143 2.18 1.93 -19.63
C ALA A 143 1.73 3.02 -20.60
#